data_AF-A0A966TW46-F1
#
_entry.id   AF-A0A966TW46-F1
#
_cell.length_a   1.000
_cell.length_b   1.000
_cell.length_c   1.000
_cell.angle_alpha   90.00
_cell.angle_beta   90.00
_cell.angle_gamma   90.00
#
_symmetry.space_group_name_H-M   'P 1'
#
loop_
_entity.id
_entity.type
_entity.pdbx_description
1 polymer ?
#
loop_
_entity_poly.entity_id
_entity_poly.type
_entity_poly.pdbx_seq_one_letter_code
_entity_poly.pdbx_strand_id
1 'polypeptide(L)'
;MSDILNALALLGNFVLVPALAYGSQLALGALGVTMVYAVLRFSNFAHGETMSFGAMIAILITWVLQASGIGLGPLPTALLALPVSILVTVGVCLLFDRLVYRYYRRQKAAPVTYLIVSVGILFVLSGIIRFIIGPADRNFADGERFILKARAFKEMTGLDQGLAIKTTQGVTVITAVVIVALLFWFLNRTRTGKSMRAYSDNEELALLSGINPARVVMITWVITGALAAIAGTLYGLDKGYKPFTYL
;
A
#
# COMPACT_ATOMS: atom_id res chain seq x y z
N MET A 1 -23.19 34.22 4.69
CA MET A 1 -23.20 32.97 3.89
C MET A 1 -21.83 32.70 3.28
N SER A 2 -21.18 33.71 2.67
CA SER A 2 -19.80 33.65 2.19
C SER A 2 -18.79 33.21 3.25
N ASP A 3 -18.89 33.69 4.49
CA ASP A 3 -17.94 33.33 5.56
C ASP A 3 -17.98 31.85 5.91
N ILE A 4 -19.17 31.24 5.93
CA ILE A 4 -19.34 29.81 6.18
C ILE A 4 -18.74 29.00 5.02
N LEU A 5 -18.98 29.42 3.78
CA LEU A 5 -18.42 28.75 2.60
C LEU A 5 -16.88 28.89 2.53
N ASN A 6 -16.34 30.05 2.91
CA ASN A 6 -14.90 30.28 3.07
C ASN A 6 -14.30 29.37 4.16
N ALA A 7 -14.98 29.23 5.30
CA ALA A 7 -14.57 28.33 6.38
C ALA A 7 -14.58 26.86 5.93
N LEU A 8 -15.62 26.43 5.19
CA LEU A 8 -15.70 25.09 4.62
C LEU A 8 -14.62 24.83 3.56
N ALA A 9 -14.31 25.81 2.71
CA ALA A 9 -13.23 25.70 1.73
C ALA A 9 -11.86 25.53 2.42
N LEU A 10 -11.62 26.28 3.49
CA LEU A 10 -10.39 26.21 4.28
C LEU A 10 -10.27 24.86 5.00
N LEU A 11 -11.34 24.41 5.64
CA LEU A 11 -11.41 23.09 6.29
C LEU A 11 -11.24 21.95 5.26
N GLY A 12 -11.85 22.08 4.08
CA GLY A 12 -11.68 21.15 2.96
C GLY A 12 -10.22 21.04 2.52
N ASN A 13 -9.56 22.17 2.34
CA ASN A 13 -8.21 22.25 1.81
C ASN A 13 -7.13 21.73 2.78
N PHE A 14 -7.24 22.08 4.06
CA PHE A 14 -6.20 21.77 5.04
C PHE A 14 -6.48 20.52 5.87
N VAL A 15 -7.75 20.10 5.99
CA VAL A 15 -8.13 18.98 6.86
C VAL A 15 -8.72 17.84 6.04
N LEU A 16 -9.86 18.04 5.38
CA LEU A 16 -10.61 16.90 4.80
C LEU A 16 -9.87 16.22 3.66
N VAL A 17 -9.39 16.99 2.67
CA VAL A 17 -8.74 16.39 1.50
C VAL A 17 -7.41 15.70 1.88
N PRO A 18 -6.51 16.33 2.66
CA PRO A 18 -5.30 15.65 3.12
C PRO A 18 -5.58 14.44 4.02
N ALA A 19 -6.56 14.52 4.93
CA ALA A 19 -6.89 13.41 5.83
C ALA A 19 -7.50 12.23 5.07
N LEU A 20 -8.36 12.47 4.08
CA LEU A 20 -8.92 11.42 3.22
C LEU A 20 -7.83 10.72 2.41
N ALA A 21 -6.90 11.47 1.82
CA ALA A 21 -5.80 10.90 1.06
C ALA A 21 -4.87 10.06 1.96
N TYR A 22 -4.44 10.62 3.10
CA TYR A 22 -3.55 9.92 4.02
C TYR A 22 -4.22 8.71 4.68
N GLY A 23 -5.47 8.86 5.12
CA GLY A 23 -6.27 7.77 5.67
C GLY A 23 -6.48 6.64 4.67
N SER A 24 -6.63 6.94 3.38
CA SER A 24 -6.72 5.94 2.31
C SER A 24 -5.44 5.12 2.17
N GLN A 25 -4.27 5.76 2.26
CA GLN A 25 -2.96 5.09 2.21
C GLN A 25 -2.77 4.16 3.41
N LEU A 26 -3.08 4.66 4.61
CA LEU A 26 -3.01 3.87 5.84
C LEU A 26 -4.01 2.72 5.86
N ALA A 27 -5.23 2.93 5.34
CA ALA A 27 -6.25 1.89 5.24
C ALA A 27 -5.79 0.72 4.36
N LEU A 28 -5.18 1.01 3.21
CA LEU A 28 -4.63 -0.03 2.33
C LEU A 28 -3.49 -0.81 3.00
N GLY A 29 -2.58 -0.12 3.70
CA GLY A 29 -1.53 -0.78 4.49
C GLY A 29 -2.10 -1.64 5.63
N ALA A 30 -3.07 -1.10 6.38
CA ALA A 30 -3.73 -1.81 7.48
C ALA A 30 -4.48 -3.07 7.01
N LEU A 31 -5.11 -3.04 5.83
CA LEU A 31 -5.70 -4.24 5.22
C LEU A 31 -4.67 -5.33 4.96
N GLY A 32 -3.45 -4.96 4.56
CA GLY A 32 -2.34 -5.89 4.39
C GLY A 32 -1.93 -6.57 5.71
N VAL A 33 -1.73 -5.79 6.77
CA VAL A 33 -1.37 -6.29 8.11
C VAL A 33 -2.46 -7.18 8.69
N THR A 34 -3.72 -6.74 8.61
CA THR A 34 -4.86 -7.49 9.14
C THR A 34 -5.06 -8.82 8.43
N MET A 35 -4.83 -8.90 7.11
CA MET A 35 -4.89 -10.16 6.36
C MET A 35 -3.83 -11.16 6.82
N VAL A 36 -2.59 -10.69 7.04
CA VAL A 36 -1.52 -11.52 7.59
C VAL A 36 -1.89 -12.04 8.96
N TYR A 37 -2.35 -11.16 9.86
CA TYR A 37 -2.72 -11.55 11.21
C TYR A 37 -3.90 -12.53 11.22
N ALA A 38 -4.94 -12.28 10.41
CA ALA A 38 -6.14 -13.12 10.34
C ALA A 38 -5.82 -14.56 9.94
N VAL A 39 -4.90 -14.75 8.99
CA VAL A 39 -4.55 -16.07 8.45
C VAL A 39 -3.38 -16.72 9.19
N LEU A 40 -2.33 -15.95 9.51
CA LEU A 40 -1.07 -16.49 10.06
C LEU A 40 -0.93 -16.30 11.57
N ARG A 41 -1.84 -15.56 12.22
CA ARG A 41 -1.90 -15.38 13.69
C ARG A 41 -0.64 -14.77 14.31
N PHE A 42 0.07 -13.91 13.59
CA PHE A 42 1.16 -13.12 14.15
C PHE A 42 1.17 -11.70 13.60
N SER A 43 1.69 -10.77 14.42
CA SER A 43 1.89 -9.38 14.02
C SER A 43 3.17 -9.25 13.20
N ASN A 44 3.04 -8.94 11.91
CA ASN A 44 4.18 -8.80 11.01
C ASN A 44 4.76 -7.38 11.05
N PHE A 45 5.84 -7.18 11.80
CA PHE A 45 6.51 -5.88 11.92
C PHE A 45 7.22 -5.46 10.63
N ALA A 46 7.57 -6.39 9.74
CA ALA A 46 8.20 -6.07 8.45
C ALA A 46 7.23 -5.43 7.43
N HIS A 47 5.94 -5.31 7.74
CA HIS A 47 4.97 -4.83 6.74
C HIS A 47 5.25 -3.40 6.28
N GLY A 48 5.67 -2.51 7.19
CA GLY A 48 6.08 -1.15 6.84
C GLY A 48 7.26 -1.14 5.87
N GLU A 49 8.31 -1.93 6.14
CA GLU A 49 9.43 -2.06 5.21
C GLU A 49 9.04 -2.75 3.89
N THR A 50 8.03 -3.62 3.89
CA THR A 50 7.47 -4.19 2.66
C THR A 50 6.79 -3.11 1.81
N MET A 51 6.05 -2.19 2.43
CA MET A 51 5.48 -1.01 1.76
C MET A 51 6.58 -0.09 1.21
N SER A 52 7.63 0.15 2.00
CA SER A 52 8.82 0.91 1.57
C SER A 52 9.51 0.27 0.38
N PHE A 53 9.68 -1.05 0.40
CA PHE A 53 10.25 -1.82 -0.70
C PHE A 53 9.41 -1.68 -1.97
N GLY A 54 8.08 -1.84 -1.88
CA GLY A 54 7.21 -1.68 -3.04
C GLY A 54 7.24 -0.26 -3.62
N ALA A 55 7.28 0.75 -2.76
CA ALA A 55 7.45 2.15 -3.20
C ALA A 55 8.79 2.37 -3.90
N MET A 56 9.89 1.83 -3.35
CA MET A 56 11.20 1.89 -3.98
C MET A 56 11.18 1.28 -5.39
N ILE A 57 10.60 0.09 -5.56
CA ILE A 57 10.50 -0.54 -6.89
C ILE A 57 9.66 0.32 -7.83
N ALA A 58 8.54 0.88 -7.36
CA ALA A 58 7.72 1.77 -8.18
C ALA A 58 8.50 3.02 -8.63
N ILE A 59 9.31 3.62 -7.75
CA ILE A 59 10.18 4.76 -8.08
C ILE A 59 11.21 4.38 -9.15
N LEU A 60 11.93 3.27 -8.96
CA LEU A 60 12.97 2.83 -9.88
C LEU A 60 12.41 2.56 -11.28
N ILE A 61 11.27 1.86 -11.36
CA ILE A 61 10.61 1.59 -12.64
C ILE A 61 10.07 2.89 -13.25
N THR A 62 9.53 3.80 -12.44
CA THR A 62 9.09 5.12 -12.92
C THR A 62 10.24 5.89 -13.55
N TRP A 63 11.42 5.91 -12.94
CA TRP A 63 12.60 6.57 -13.50
C TRP A 63 13.03 5.95 -14.83
N VAL A 64 12.99 4.62 -14.95
CA VAL A 64 13.30 3.92 -16.21
C VAL A 64 12.29 4.27 -17.31
N LEU A 65 10.99 4.30 -16.99
CA LEU A 65 9.94 4.67 -17.94
C LEU A 65 10.08 6.12 -18.41
N GLN A 66 10.28 7.05 -17.47
CA GLN A 66 10.49 8.47 -17.77
C GLN A 66 11.75 8.70 -18.62
N ALA A 67 12.86 8.02 -18.31
CA ALA A 67 14.09 8.08 -19.10
C ALA A 67 13.91 7.54 -20.53
N SER A 68 12.97 6.60 -20.72
CA SER A 68 12.60 6.05 -22.02
C SER A 68 11.57 6.92 -22.78
N GLY A 69 11.18 8.07 -22.24
CA GLY A 69 10.17 8.96 -22.82
C GLY A 69 8.73 8.47 -22.67
N ILE A 70 8.49 7.42 -21.86
CA ILE A 70 7.17 6.86 -21.61
C ILE A 70 6.58 7.54 -20.38
N GLY A 71 5.52 8.32 -20.58
CA GLY A 71 4.80 9.02 -19.52
C GLY A 71 3.30 9.03 -19.76
N LEU A 72 2.52 9.18 -18.68
CA LEU A 72 1.06 9.20 -18.72
C LEU A 72 0.47 10.62 -18.88
N GLY A 73 1.29 11.62 -19.27
CA GLY A 73 0.85 13.01 -19.38
C GLY A 73 0.40 13.58 -18.03
N PRO A 74 -0.90 13.89 -17.83
CA PRO A 74 -1.39 14.46 -16.57
C PRO A 74 -1.38 13.49 -15.38
N LEU A 75 -1.47 12.18 -15.64
CA LEU A 75 -1.46 11.17 -14.59
C LEU A 75 -0.03 10.75 -14.19
N PRO A 76 0.19 10.33 -12.94
CA PRO A 76 1.48 9.81 -12.51
C PRO A 76 1.88 8.56 -13.32
N THR A 77 3.05 8.60 -13.94
CA THR A 77 3.73 7.48 -14.60
C THR A 77 3.88 6.27 -13.67
N ALA A 78 3.95 6.49 -12.36
CA ALA A 78 3.95 5.48 -11.31
C ALA A 78 2.78 4.49 -11.41
N LEU A 79 1.65 4.87 -12.02
CA LEU A 79 0.54 3.94 -12.27
C LEU A 79 0.92 2.84 -13.28
N LEU A 80 1.81 3.11 -14.24
CA LEU A 80 2.38 2.10 -15.14
C LEU A 80 3.44 1.25 -14.44
N ALA A 81 4.13 1.81 -13.45
CA ALA A 81 5.11 1.09 -12.65
C ALA A 81 4.46 0.14 -11.63
N LEU A 82 3.22 0.40 -11.22
CA LEU A 82 2.50 -0.36 -10.18
C LEU A 82 2.42 -1.87 -10.46
N PRO A 83 2.04 -2.36 -11.65
CA PRO A 83 1.99 -3.81 -11.90
C PRO A 83 3.33 -4.49 -11.68
N VAL A 84 4.43 -3.88 -12.12
CA VAL A 84 5.78 -4.42 -11.92
C VAL A 84 6.17 -4.37 -10.44
N SER A 85 5.91 -3.25 -9.76
CA SER A 85 6.13 -3.12 -8.32
C SER A 85 5.37 -4.16 -7.51
N ILE A 86 4.10 -4.40 -7.83
CA ILE A 86 3.26 -5.44 -7.20
C ILE A 86 3.90 -6.82 -7.40
N LEU A 87 4.26 -7.17 -8.65
CA LEU A 87 4.83 -8.49 -8.94
C LEU A 87 6.15 -8.72 -8.18
N VAL A 88 7.04 -7.73 -8.16
CA VAL A 88 8.32 -7.84 -7.46
C VAL A 88 8.12 -7.91 -5.94
N THR A 89 7.24 -7.08 -5.38
CA THR A 89 6.94 -7.07 -3.94
C THR A 89 6.29 -8.38 -3.50
N VAL A 90 5.33 -8.90 -4.27
CA VAL A 90 4.73 -10.23 -4.05
C VAL A 90 5.80 -11.32 -4.13
N GLY A 91 6.70 -11.24 -5.11
CA GLY A 91 7.82 -12.17 -5.23
C GLY A 91 8.69 -12.19 -3.97
N VAL A 92 9.03 -11.02 -3.42
CA VAL A 92 9.80 -10.89 -2.18
C VAL A 92 9.04 -11.42 -0.97
N CYS A 93 7.73 -11.14 -0.85
CA CYS A 93 6.91 -11.71 0.23
C CYS A 93 6.88 -13.25 0.18
N LEU A 94 6.70 -13.82 -1.01
CA LEU A 94 6.70 -15.28 -1.21
C LEU A 94 8.08 -15.90 -0.99
N LEU A 95 9.15 -15.17 -1.30
CA LEU A 95 10.52 -15.58 -1.02
C LEU A 95 10.75 -15.66 0.49
N PHE A 96 10.41 -14.63 1.25
CA PHE A 96 10.50 -14.67 2.72
C PHE A 96 9.58 -15.71 3.35
N ASP A 97 8.39 -15.94 2.79
CA ASP A 97 7.55 -17.06 3.21
C ASP A 97 8.30 -18.38 3.05
N ARG A 98 8.85 -18.63 1.87
CA ARG A 98 9.51 -19.90 1.56
C ARG A 98 10.78 -20.12 2.37
N LEU A 99 11.61 -19.10 2.52
CA LEU A 99 12.91 -19.18 3.18
C LEU A 99 12.81 -19.17 4.70
N VAL A 100 11.85 -18.41 5.24
CA VAL A 100 11.81 -18.09 6.67
C VAL A 100 10.51 -18.58 7.30
N TYR A 101 9.37 -17.99 6.95
CA TYR A 101 8.12 -18.25 7.68
C TYR A 101 7.63 -19.71 7.57
N ARG A 102 7.85 -20.36 6.43
CA ARG A 102 7.49 -21.76 6.20
C ARG A 102 8.25 -22.71 7.11
N TYR A 103 9.52 -22.41 7.40
CA TYR A 103 10.31 -23.22 8.33
C TYR A 103 9.68 -23.19 9.72
N TYR A 104 9.43 -21.99 10.26
CA TYR A 104 8.81 -21.82 11.57
C TYR A 104 7.38 -22.37 11.64
N ARG A 105 6.63 -22.33 10.53
CA ARG A 105 5.30 -22.99 10.44
C ARG A 105 5.38 -24.48 10.59
N ARG A 106 6.34 -25.13 9.93
CA ARG A 106 6.52 -26.58 10.05
C ARG A 106 6.94 -27.00 11.46
N GLN A 107 7.71 -26.16 12.14
CA GLN A 107 8.10 -26.37 13.53
C GLN A 107 7.02 -26.03 14.55
N LYS A 108 5.83 -25.55 14.10
CA LYS A 108 4.76 -25.07 14.98
C LYS A 108 5.25 -24.07 16.04
N ALA A 109 6.14 -23.16 15.62
CA ALA A 109 6.70 -22.16 16.51
C ALA A 109 5.61 -21.25 17.11
N ALA A 110 5.85 -20.72 18.31
CA ALA A 110 4.92 -19.80 18.96
C ALA A 110 4.78 -18.49 18.16
N PRO A 111 3.63 -17.79 18.21
CA PRO A 111 3.42 -16.49 17.55
C PRO A 111 4.51 -15.44 17.84
N VAL A 112 5.05 -15.44 19.06
CA VAL A 112 6.15 -14.55 19.48
C VAL A 112 7.41 -14.79 18.65
N THR A 113 7.70 -16.03 18.25
CA THR A 113 8.84 -16.34 17.38
C THR A 113 8.68 -15.70 16.01
N TYR A 114 7.47 -15.71 15.42
CA TYR A 114 7.22 -15.02 14.15
C TYR A 114 7.38 -13.51 14.26
N LEU A 115 6.98 -12.93 15.39
CA LEU A 115 7.17 -11.51 15.66
C LEU A 115 8.67 -11.17 15.59
N ILE A 116 9.51 -11.89 16.36
CA ILE A 116 10.97 -11.68 16.38
C ILE A 116 11.57 -11.86 14.98
N VAL A 117 11.15 -12.92 14.27
CA VAL A 117 11.61 -13.20 12.90
C VAL A 117 11.20 -12.08 11.92
N SER A 118 9.99 -11.53 12.07
CA SER A 118 9.53 -10.43 11.23
C SER A 118 10.35 -9.15 11.46
N VAL A 119 10.82 -8.91 12.68
CA VAL A 119 11.78 -7.82 12.97
C VAL A 119 13.12 -8.07 12.28
N GLY A 120 13.58 -9.33 12.20
CA GLY A 120 14.75 -9.68 11.39
C GLY A 120 14.57 -9.35 9.91
N ILE A 121 13.41 -9.71 9.33
CA ILE A 121 13.09 -9.40 7.93
C ILE A 121 12.98 -7.88 7.70
N LEU A 122 12.44 -7.13 8.66
CA LEU A 122 12.41 -5.67 8.64
C LEU A 122 13.82 -5.12 8.40
N PHE A 123 14.81 -5.52 9.20
CA PHE A 123 16.18 -5.04 9.03
C PHE A 123 16.81 -5.46 7.70
N VAL A 124 16.55 -6.69 7.24
CA VAL A 124 17.03 -7.17 5.94
C VAL A 124 16.46 -6.33 4.80
N LEU A 125 15.14 -6.11 4.77
CA LEU A 125 14.48 -5.27 3.77
C LEU A 125 15.00 -3.83 3.82
N SER A 126 15.07 -3.27 5.02
CA SER A 126 15.56 -1.90 5.23
C SER A 126 17.02 -1.73 4.77
N GLY A 127 17.86 -2.75 4.93
CA GLY A 127 19.23 -2.79 4.40
C GLY A 127 19.26 -2.88 2.87
N ILE A 128 18.48 -3.78 2.28
CA ILE A 128 18.37 -3.94 0.82
C ILE A 128 17.90 -2.65 0.16
N ILE A 129 16.86 -2.02 0.72
CA ILE A 129 16.31 -0.76 0.22
C ILE A 129 17.40 0.30 0.16
N ARG A 130 18.06 0.54 1.29
CA ARG A 130 19.11 1.57 1.41
C ARG A 130 20.33 1.27 0.56
N PHE A 131 20.64 0.00 0.33
CA PHE A 131 21.70 -0.41 -0.59
C PHE A 131 21.37 -0.06 -2.05
N ILE A 132 20.11 -0.25 -2.46
CA ILE A 132 19.68 -0.04 -3.86
C ILE A 132 19.42 1.44 -4.16
N ILE A 133 18.51 2.08 -3.43
CA ILE A 133 18.08 3.46 -3.74
C ILE A 133 18.94 4.53 -3.04
N GLY A 134 19.81 4.11 -2.12
CA GLY A 134 20.63 5.00 -1.30
C GLY A 134 19.88 5.53 -0.07
N PRO A 135 20.60 6.25 0.82
CA PRO A 135 20.08 6.77 2.08
C PRO A 135 19.30 8.10 1.96
N ALA A 136 19.48 8.82 0.85
CA ALA A 136 18.97 10.18 0.69
C ALA A 136 17.47 10.22 0.39
N ASP A 137 16.82 11.31 0.81
CA ASP A 137 15.43 11.61 0.47
C ASP A 137 15.27 11.68 -1.06
N ARG A 138 14.27 10.96 -1.57
CA ARG A 138 13.92 10.90 -2.99
C ARG A 138 12.59 11.61 -3.21
N ASN A 139 12.60 12.58 -4.14
CA ASN A 139 11.38 13.21 -4.61
C ASN A 139 10.71 12.30 -5.63
N PHE A 140 9.63 11.66 -5.22
CA PHE A 140 8.73 10.93 -6.12
C PHE A 140 7.76 11.92 -6.81
N ALA A 141 8.31 12.97 -7.42
CA ALA A 141 7.53 14.01 -8.08
C ALA A 141 7.18 13.56 -9.50
N ASP A 142 5.96 13.04 -9.69
CA ASP A 142 5.51 12.46 -10.95
C ASP A 142 4.03 12.81 -11.24
N GLY A 143 3.73 13.14 -12.50
CA GLY A 143 2.43 13.63 -12.97
C GLY A 143 2.16 15.12 -12.73
N GLU A 144 1.01 15.61 -13.20
CA GLU A 144 0.57 16.98 -12.92
C GLU A 144 0.30 17.17 -11.42
N ARG A 145 0.78 18.28 -10.85
CA ARG A 145 0.68 18.52 -9.40
C ARG A 145 -0.75 18.73 -8.90
N PHE A 146 -1.65 19.27 -9.71
CA PHE A 146 -2.98 19.71 -9.25
C PHE A 146 -4.07 19.43 -10.29
N ILE A 147 -5.14 18.76 -9.84
CA ILE A 147 -6.41 18.63 -10.57
C ILE A 147 -7.17 19.96 -10.49
N LEU A 148 -7.15 20.59 -9.32
CA LEU A 148 -7.79 21.87 -9.06
C LEU A 148 -6.80 22.76 -8.30
N LYS A 149 -6.54 23.95 -8.84
CA LYS A 149 -5.70 24.96 -8.18
C LYS A 149 -6.60 25.85 -7.31
N ALA A 150 -6.09 26.25 -6.14
CA ALA A 150 -6.78 27.17 -5.24
C ALA A 150 -7.26 28.45 -5.95
N ARG A 151 -6.45 29.00 -6.87
CA ARG A 151 -6.81 30.20 -7.64
C ARG A 151 -7.98 29.95 -8.59
N ALA A 152 -7.98 28.83 -9.32
CA ALA A 152 -9.08 28.47 -10.21
C ALA A 152 -10.39 28.25 -9.42
N PHE A 153 -10.30 27.64 -8.23
CA PHE A 153 -11.46 27.50 -7.35
C PHE A 153 -12.02 28.86 -6.90
N LYS A 154 -11.17 29.81 -6.51
CA LYS A 154 -11.59 31.17 -6.15
C LYS A 154 -12.27 31.89 -7.32
N GLU A 155 -11.66 31.82 -8.51
CA GLU A 155 -12.21 32.43 -9.73
C GLU A 155 -13.57 31.82 -10.13
N MET A 156 -13.78 30.52 -9.94
CA MET A 156 -15.05 29.85 -10.22
C MET A 156 -16.15 30.12 -9.19
N THR A 157 -15.79 30.31 -7.92
CA THR A 157 -16.75 30.38 -6.80
C THR A 157 -16.98 31.77 -6.25
N GLY A 158 -16.11 32.74 -6.57
CA GLY A 158 -16.13 34.08 -6.00
C GLY A 158 -15.76 34.12 -4.51
N LEU A 159 -15.18 33.04 -3.96
CA LEU A 159 -14.77 32.94 -2.56
C LEU A 159 -13.35 33.49 -2.35
N ASP A 160 -13.10 34.04 -1.15
CA ASP A 160 -11.78 34.53 -0.74
C ASP A 160 -10.80 33.39 -0.46
N GLN A 161 -11.32 32.22 -0.08
CA GLN A 161 -10.55 31.02 0.23
C GLN A 161 -10.60 29.99 -0.90
N GLY A 162 -9.48 29.31 -1.12
CA GLY A 162 -9.27 28.42 -2.26
C GLY A 162 -9.13 26.96 -1.83
N LEU A 163 -9.72 26.05 -2.60
CA LEU A 163 -9.52 24.61 -2.46
C LEU A 163 -8.54 24.13 -3.55
N ALA A 164 -7.44 23.50 -3.13
CA ALA A 164 -6.50 22.85 -4.02
C ALA A 164 -6.57 21.33 -3.85
N ILE A 165 -6.79 20.62 -4.95
CA ILE A 165 -6.81 19.16 -4.97
C ILE A 165 -5.64 18.69 -5.82
N LYS A 166 -4.71 17.95 -5.19
CA LYS A 166 -3.58 17.35 -5.89
C LYS A 166 -4.02 16.12 -6.67
N THR A 167 -3.37 15.87 -7.80
CA THR A 167 -3.60 14.65 -8.60
C THR A 167 -3.30 13.39 -7.81
N THR A 168 -2.24 13.42 -7.01
CA THR A 168 -1.85 12.32 -6.10
C THR A 168 -2.96 12.00 -5.10
N GLN A 169 -3.66 12.99 -4.56
CA GLN A 169 -4.75 12.80 -3.60
C GLN A 169 -5.97 12.17 -4.27
N GLY A 170 -6.38 12.69 -5.43
CA GLY A 170 -7.49 12.13 -6.19
C GLY A 170 -7.23 10.67 -6.62
N VAL A 171 -6.06 10.41 -7.20
CA VAL A 171 -5.64 9.05 -7.59
C VAL A 171 -5.58 8.12 -6.38
N THR A 172 -5.06 8.58 -5.24
CA THR A 172 -4.99 7.78 -4.01
C THR A 172 -6.37 7.35 -3.54
N VAL A 173 -7.32 8.29 -3.42
CA VAL A 173 -8.67 7.99 -2.94
C VAL A 173 -9.41 7.06 -3.90
N ILE A 174 -9.35 7.34 -5.20
CA ILE A 174 -9.99 6.49 -6.23
C ILE A 174 -9.40 5.08 -6.20
N THR A 175 -8.07 4.96 -6.18
CA THR A 175 -7.39 3.66 -6.13
C THR A 175 -7.76 2.90 -4.87
N ALA A 176 -7.78 3.56 -3.71
CA ALA A 176 -8.17 2.92 -2.46
C ALA A 176 -9.61 2.39 -2.49
N VAL A 177 -10.57 3.19 -2.97
CA VAL A 177 -11.97 2.75 -3.11
C VAL A 177 -12.08 1.53 -4.02
N VAL A 178 -11.41 1.55 -5.18
CA VAL A 178 -11.41 0.43 -6.13
C VAL A 178 -10.81 -0.83 -5.49
N ILE A 179 -9.64 -0.72 -4.87
CA ILE A 179 -8.95 -1.87 -4.26
C ILE A 179 -9.73 -2.44 -3.08
N VAL A 180 -10.32 -1.60 -2.23
CA VAL A 180 -11.19 -2.04 -1.13
C VAL A 180 -12.43 -2.76 -1.67
N ALA A 181 -13.09 -2.21 -2.70
CA ALA A 181 -14.24 -2.84 -3.31
C ALA A 181 -13.89 -4.20 -3.94
N LEU A 182 -12.75 -4.28 -4.64
CA LEU A 182 -12.26 -5.53 -5.24
C LEU A 182 -11.90 -6.57 -4.17
N LEU A 183 -11.23 -6.17 -3.09
CA LEU A 183 -10.88 -7.08 -1.99
C LEU A 183 -12.14 -7.57 -1.27
N PHE A 184 -13.09 -6.67 -1.00
CA PHE A 184 -14.37 -7.03 -0.39
C PHE A 184 -15.15 -8.02 -1.26
N TRP A 185 -15.23 -7.76 -2.58
CA TRP A 185 -15.85 -8.68 -3.52
C TRP A 185 -15.11 -10.02 -3.57
N PHE A 186 -13.77 -10.01 -3.62
CA PHE A 186 -12.94 -11.21 -3.65
C PHE A 186 -13.21 -12.10 -2.42
N LEU A 187 -13.16 -11.53 -1.21
CA LEU A 187 -13.33 -12.27 0.04
C LEU A 187 -14.75 -12.81 0.21
N ASN A 188 -15.78 -12.10 -0.27
CA ASN A 188 -17.18 -12.48 -0.05
C ASN A 188 -17.78 -13.32 -1.18
N ARG A 189 -17.34 -13.12 -2.42
CA ARG A 189 -17.99 -13.72 -3.60
C ARG A 189 -17.17 -14.85 -4.23
N THR A 190 -15.87 -14.97 -3.97
CA THR A 190 -15.04 -16.02 -4.60
C THR A 190 -14.92 -17.28 -3.71
N ARG A 191 -14.70 -18.44 -4.34
CA ARG A 191 -14.44 -19.70 -3.62
C ARG A 191 -13.17 -19.61 -2.77
N THR A 192 -12.11 -19.03 -3.33
CA THR A 192 -10.85 -18.77 -2.64
C THR A 192 -11.06 -17.90 -1.40
N GLY A 193 -11.78 -16.78 -1.54
CA GLY A 193 -12.10 -15.89 -0.42
C GLY A 193 -12.86 -16.59 0.71
N LYS A 194 -13.86 -17.42 0.37
CA LYS A 194 -14.57 -18.25 1.36
C LYS A 194 -13.63 -19.23 2.07
N SER A 195 -12.72 -19.88 1.36
CA SER A 195 -11.73 -20.78 1.97
C SER A 195 -10.76 -20.04 2.90
N MET A 196 -10.32 -18.84 2.53
CA MET A 196 -9.46 -18.01 3.39
C MET A 196 -10.19 -17.62 4.68
N ARG A 197 -11.46 -17.21 4.58
CA ARG A 197 -12.29 -16.87 5.74
C ARG A 197 -12.53 -18.07 6.66
N ALA A 198 -12.88 -19.22 6.09
CA ALA A 198 -13.04 -20.45 6.86
C ALA A 198 -11.76 -20.83 7.61
N TYR A 199 -10.60 -20.70 6.95
CA TYR A 199 -9.29 -20.94 7.57
C TYR A 199 -8.96 -19.92 8.68
N SER A 200 -9.30 -18.64 8.49
CA SER A 200 -9.13 -17.61 9.53
C SER A 200 -10.13 -17.72 10.68
N ASP A 201 -11.26 -18.40 10.49
CA ASP A 201 -12.24 -18.62 11.56
C ASP A 201 -11.83 -19.83 12.42
N ASN A 202 -11.52 -20.97 11.78
CA ASN A 202 -11.02 -22.17 12.45
C ASN A 202 -10.11 -22.98 11.52
N GLU A 203 -8.81 -22.97 11.81
CA GLU A 203 -7.79 -23.67 11.04
C GLU A 203 -8.00 -25.20 11.02
N GLU A 204 -8.32 -25.81 12.18
CA GLU A 204 -8.48 -27.26 12.28
C GLU A 204 -9.71 -27.75 11.51
N LEU A 205 -10.84 -27.04 11.63
CA LEU A 205 -12.05 -27.39 10.89
C LEU A 205 -11.88 -27.17 9.37
N ALA A 206 -11.17 -26.11 8.99
CA ALA A 206 -10.86 -25.84 7.59
C ALA A 206 -9.98 -26.95 6.98
N LEU A 207 -8.99 -27.43 7.73
CA LEU A 207 -8.14 -28.56 7.35
C LEU A 207 -8.95 -29.85 7.16
N LEU A 208 -9.84 -30.18 8.11
CA LEU A 208 -10.74 -31.33 8.02
C LEU A 208 -11.72 -31.21 6.84
N SER A 209 -12.06 -29.99 6.44
CA SER A 209 -12.89 -29.68 5.26
C SER A 209 -12.11 -29.73 3.94
N GLY A 210 -10.84 -30.14 3.94
CA GLY A 210 -10.01 -30.29 2.75
C GLY A 210 -9.42 -28.97 2.21
N ILE A 211 -9.45 -27.88 2.98
CA ILE A 211 -8.84 -26.61 2.58
C ILE A 211 -7.32 -26.74 2.69
N ASN A 212 -6.61 -26.46 1.59
CA ASN A 212 -5.14 -26.51 1.55
C ASN A 212 -4.53 -25.25 2.20
N PRO A 213 -3.83 -25.36 3.35
CA PRO A 213 -3.25 -24.20 4.04
C PRO A 213 -2.17 -23.52 3.23
N ALA A 214 -1.34 -24.28 2.51
CA ALA A 214 -0.25 -23.70 1.72
C ALA A 214 -0.80 -22.77 0.63
N ARG A 215 -1.95 -23.10 0.04
CA ARG A 215 -2.63 -22.24 -0.92
C ARG A 215 -3.21 -21.00 -0.25
N VAL A 216 -3.88 -21.13 0.89
CA VAL A 216 -4.43 -19.99 1.65
C VAL A 216 -3.33 -19.01 2.02
N VAL A 217 -2.22 -19.50 2.59
CA VAL A 217 -1.07 -18.69 2.98
C VAL A 217 -0.41 -18.01 1.77
N MET A 218 -0.21 -18.74 0.67
CA MET A 218 0.37 -18.15 -0.55
C MET A 218 -0.49 -16.99 -1.05
N ILE A 219 -1.81 -17.16 -1.10
CA ILE A 219 -2.74 -16.14 -1.58
C ILE A 219 -2.79 -14.95 -0.62
N THR A 220 -2.72 -15.19 0.70
CA THR A 220 -2.53 -14.12 1.69
C THR A 220 -1.30 -13.28 1.37
N TRP A 221 -0.14 -13.91 1.13
CA TRP A 221 1.08 -13.17 0.78
C TRP A 221 0.98 -12.41 -0.54
N VAL A 222 0.29 -12.97 -1.54
CA VAL A 222 0.03 -12.27 -2.81
C VAL A 222 -0.81 -11.01 -2.58
N ILE A 223 -1.91 -11.11 -1.81
CA ILE A 223 -2.78 -9.98 -1.51
C ILE A 223 -2.03 -8.95 -0.66
N THR A 224 -1.36 -9.37 0.40
CA THR A 224 -0.60 -8.49 1.28
C THR A 224 0.53 -7.78 0.54
N GLY A 225 1.28 -8.49 -0.32
CA GLY A 225 2.35 -7.89 -1.12
C GLY A 225 1.83 -6.87 -2.12
N ALA A 226 0.70 -7.15 -2.77
CA ALA A 226 0.03 -6.21 -3.66
C ALA A 226 -0.46 -4.96 -2.93
N LEU A 227 -1.14 -5.13 -1.79
CA LEU A 227 -1.61 -4.02 -0.96
C LEU A 227 -0.43 -3.17 -0.44
N ALA A 228 0.65 -3.81 -0.01
CA ALA A 228 1.85 -3.12 0.47
C ALA A 228 2.48 -2.27 -0.65
N ALA A 229 2.64 -2.83 -1.86
CA ALA A 229 3.18 -2.12 -3.01
C ALA A 229 2.32 -0.91 -3.40
N ILE A 230 0.99 -1.08 -3.46
CA ILE A 230 0.05 -0.01 -3.80
C ILE A 230 0.09 1.08 -2.73
N ALA A 231 -0.10 0.72 -1.46
CA ALA A 231 -0.13 1.67 -0.35
C ALA A 231 1.18 2.43 -0.22
N GLY A 232 2.31 1.72 -0.31
CA GLY A 232 3.65 2.30 -0.31
C GLY A 232 3.83 3.29 -1.46
N THR A 233 3.49 2.90 -2.69
CA THR A 233 3.64 3.79 -3.87
C THR A 233 2.79 5.05 -3.74
N LEU A 234 1.52 4.92 -3.34
CA LEU A 234 0.61 6.06 -3.18
C LEU A 234 1.06 7.00 -2.07
N TYR A 235 1.59 6.47 -0.96
CA TYR A 235 2.17 7.28 0.11
C TYR A 235 3.38 8.07 -0.38
N GLY A 236 4.29 7.40 -1.11
CA GLY A 236 5.50 8.02 -1.65
C GLY A 236 5.21 9.13 -2.65
N LEU A 237 4.18 8.97 -3.47
CA LEU A 237 3.72 10.00 -4.40
C LEU A 237 3.19 11.26 -3.69
N ASP A 238 2.49 11.12 -2.55
CA ASP A 238 1.93 12.28 -1.83
C ASP A 238 2.95 12.96 -0.89
N LYS A 239 3.80 12.18 -0.21
CA LYS A 239 4.68 12.65 0.88
C LYS A 239 6.17 12.67 0.52
N GLY A 240 6.56 12.10 -0.61
CA GLY A 240 7.95 11.83 -0.94
C GLY A 240 8.45 10.53 -0.32
N TYR A 241 9.68 10.14 -0.66
CA TYR A 241 10.27 8.88 -0.24
C TYR A 241 11.53 9.08 0.60
N LYS A 242 11.48 8.69 1.87
CA LYS A 242 12.57 8.79 2.83
C LYS A 242 12.99 7.40 3.32
N PRO A 243 14.05 6.79 2.77
CA PRO A 243 14.43 5.41 3.10
C PRO A 243 14.60 5.11 4.60
N PHE A 244 14.98 6.11 5.40
CA PHE A 244 15.18 5.96 6.85
C PHE A 244 13.91 6.05 7.69
N THR A 245 12.91 6.77 7.22
CA THR A 245 11.72 7.13 8.02
C THR A 245 10.46 7.03 7.17
N TYR A 246 10.42 6.07 6.26
CA TYR A 246 9.39 6.02 5.23
C TYR A 246 8.00 5.82 5.84
N LEU A 247 7.91 5.10 6.96
CA LEU A 247 6.70 4.81 7.71
C LEU A 247 7.00 4.79 9.22
#